data_AF-A0A2D4JRU4-F1
#
_entry.id   AF-A0A2D4JRU4-F1
#
_cell.length_a   1.000
_cell.length_b   1.000
_cell.length_c   1.000
_cell.angle_alpha   90.00
_cell.angle_beta   90.00
_cell.angle_gamma   90.00
#
_symmetry.space_group_name_H-M   'P 1'
#
loop_
_entity.id
_entity.type
_entity.pdbx_description
1 polymer ?
#
loop_
_entity_poly.entity_id
_entity_poly.type
_entity_poly.pdbx_seq_one_letter_code
_entity_poly.pdbx_strand_id
1 'polypeptide(L)'
;DYDLCINCYNSKSHEHKMLKWGLGLDDDGNSQGEQQSKSPQESRRLSIQRCIQSLVHACQCRNANCSLPSCQKMKRVVQHTKGCKRKTNGGCPVCKQLIALCCYHAKHCQENKCPVPFCLNIKHKLRQQQIQHRLQQA
;
A
#
# COMPACT_ATOMS: atom_id res chain seq x y z
N ASP A 1 -20.20 7.96 -4.43
CA ASP A 1 -18.96 7.20 -4.65
C ASP A 1 -18.72 6.32 -3.42
N TYR A 2 -19.15 5.06 -3.43
CA TYR A 2 -19.04 4.16 -2.28
C TYR A 2 -18.05 3.05 -2.59
N ASP A 3 -16.82 3.24 -2.12
CA ASP A 3 -15.72 2.29 -2.31
C ASP A 3 -15.72 1.25 -1.17
N LEU A 4 -16.25 0.07 -1.45
CA LEU A 4 -16.32 -1.06 -0.53
C LEU A 4 -15.23 -2.10 -0.87
N CYS A 5 -14.71 -2.79 0.15
CA CYS A 5 -13.73 -3.87 -0.04
C CYS A 5 -14.34 -5.05 -0.83
N ILE A 6 -13.50 -5.90 -1.42
CA ILE A 6 -13.90 -7.09 -2.22
C ILE A 6 -14.95 -7.98 -1.50
N ASN A 7 -14.86 -8.12 -0.17
CA ASN A 7 -15.85 -8.89 0.60
C ASN A 7 -17.22 -8.20 0.73
N CYS A 8 -17.26 -6.88 0.61
CA CYS A 8 -18.50 -6.10 0.63
C CYS A 8 -19.12 -5.96 -0.78
N TYR A 9 -18.32 -6.11 -1.83
CA TYR A 9 -18.80 -6.21 -3.22
C TYR A 9 -19.74 -7.43 -3.41
N ASN A 10 -19.44 -8.57 -2.79
CA ASN A 10 -20.21 -9.82 -2.95
C ASN A 10 -21.42 -9.96 -2.02
N SER A 11 -21.59 -9.11 -1.01
CA SER A 11 -22.62 -9.29 0.03
C SER A 11 -23.78 -8.30 -0.04
N LYS A 12 -23.70 -7.25 -0.86
CA LYS A 12 -24.79 -6.29 -1.06
C LYS A 12 -24.94 -5.97 -2.54
N SER A 13 -26.15 -6.14 -3.06
CA SER A 13 -26.53 -5.60 -4.38
C SER A 13 -26.63 -4.08 -4.27
N HIS A 14 -25.92 -3.35 -5.12
CA HIS A 14 -25.98 -1.89 -5.18
C HIS A 14 -26.30 -1.42 -6.59
N GLU A 15 -27.11 -0.37 -6.73
CA GLU A 15 -27.52 0.22 -8.02
C GLU A 15 -26.43 1.07 -8.71
N HIS A 16 -25.15 0.96 -8.32
CA HIS A 16 -24.05 1.76 -8.86
C HIS A 16 -22.78 0.97 -9.18
N LYS A 17 -21.99 1.45 -10.14
CA LYS A 17 -20.74 0.81 -10.61
C LYS A 17 -19.66 0.86 -9.51
N MET A 18 -19.35 -0.29 -8.93
CA MET A 18 -18.26 -0.44 -7.95
C MET A 18 -16.89 -0.60 -8.62
N LEU A 19 -15.86 0.04 -8.06
CA LEU A 19 -14.48 -0.10 -8.50
C LEU A 19 -13.76 -1.19 -7.66
N LYS A 20 -13.05 -2.12 -8.32
CA LYS A 20 -12.25 -3.16 -7.66
C LYS A 20 -11.07 -2.50 -6.93
N TRP A 21 -11.14 -2.45 -5.60
CA TRP A 21 -10.06 -1.94 -4.76
C TRP A 21 -9.02 -3.03 -4.46
N GLY A 22 -7.93 -3.02 -5.23
CA GLY A 22 -6.70 -3.76 -4.93
C GLY A 22 -5.47 -2.94 -5.35
N LEU A 23 -4.35 -3.08 -4.65
CA LEU A 23 -3.08 -2.48 -5.08
C LEU A 23 -2.54 -3.10 -6.39
N GLY A 24 -3.21 -4.11 -6.95
CA GLY A 24 -2.77 -4.78 -8.18
C GLY A 24 -1.42 -5.49 -8.00
N LEU A 25 -1.05 -5.81 -6.75
CA LEU A 25 0.17 -6.57 -6.45
C LEU A 25 -0.04 -8.09 -6.61
N ASP A 26 -1.30 -8.47 -6.80
CA ASP A 26 -1.84 -9.83 -6.85
C ASP A 26 -2.67 -10.11 -8.13
N ASP A 27 -2.87 -9.13 -9.01
CA ASP A 27 -3.69 -9.26 -10.22
C ASP A 27 -2.79 -9.35 -11.47
N ASP A 28 -2.73 -10.54 -12.05
CA ASP A 28 -2.04 -10.91 -13.30
C ASP A 28 -2.79 -10.35 -14.54
N GLY A 29 -3.18 -9.08 -14.50
CA GLY A 29 -4.12 -8.45 -15.43
C GLY A 29 -3.46 -7.48 -16.41
N ASN A 30 -2.97 -8.02 -17.52
CA ASN A 30 -2.74 -7.41 -18.84
C ASN A 30 -3.01 -5.89 -18.99
N SER A 31 -1.95 -5.12 -19.29
CA SER A 31 -2.05 -3.88 -20.07
C SER A 31 -0.84 -3.83 -21.01
N GLN A 32 -1.12 -3.96 -22.30
CA GLN A 32 -0.18 -3.91 -23.42
C GLN A 32 0.76 -2.70 -23.32
N GLY A 33 2.04 -2.95 -23.56
CA GLY A 33 3.07 -1.91 -23.67
C GLY A 33 4.48 -2.48 -23.56
N GLU A 34 4.98 -2.97 -24.70
CA GLU A 34 6.38 -3.22 -25.05
C GLU A 34 7.23 -4.18 -24.20
N GLN A 35 7.60 -5.27 -24.86
CA GLN A 35 8.49 -6.33 -24.40
C GLN A 35 9.90 -5.80 -24.18
N GLN A 36 10.36 -5.86 -22.93
CA GLN A 36 11.76 -6.11 -22.65
C GLN A 36 11.83 -7.19 -21.56
N SER A 37 12.49 -8.29 -21.90
CA SER A 37 12.56 -9.55 -21.17
C SER A 37 13.11 -9.38 -19.75
N LYS A 38 12.28 -8.90 -18.84
CA LYS A 38 12.58 -8.82 -17.40
C LYS A 38 12.06 -10.07 -16.72
N SER A 39 12.89 -10.64 -15.85
CA SER A 39 12.46 -11.78 -15.04
C SER A 39 11.17 -11.44 -14.28
N PRO A 40 10.24 -12.40 -14.05
CA PRO A 40 9.01 -12.15 -13.30
C PRO A 40 9.24 -11.48 -11.93
N GLN A 41 10.39 -11.75 -11.31
CA GLN A 41 10.82 -11.18 -10.04
C GLN A 41 11.17 -9.68 -10.15
N GLU A 42 11.83 -9.26 -11.23
CA GLU A 42 12.17 -7.87 -11.48
C GLU A 42 10.91 -7.03 -11.78
N SER A 43 10.01 -7.56 -12.61
CA SER A 43 8.74 -6.91 -12.92
C SER A 43 7.91 -6.66 -11.65
N ARG A 44 7.82 -7.65 -10.76
CA ARG A 44 7.16 -7.50 -9.45
C ARG A 44 7.82 -6.40 -8.61
N ARG A 45 9.15 -6.39 -8.53
CA ARG A 45 9.91 -5.40 -7.75
C ARG A 45 9.66 -3.98 -8.27
N LEU A 46 9.67 -3.79 -9.59
CA LEU A 46 9.39 -2.49 -10.22
C LEU A 46 7.96 -2.01 -9.93
N SER A 47 6.97 -2.90 -9.99
CA SER A 47 5.58 -2.56 -9.64
C SER A 47 5.45 -2.09 -8.18
N ILE A 48 6.08 -2.80 -7.24
CA ILE A 48 6.11 -2.38 -5.83
C ILE A 48 6.74 -1.00 -5.69
N GLN A 49 7.85 -0.75 -6.37
CA GLN A 49 8.53 0.55 -6.34
C GLN A 49 7.63 1.69 -6.87
N ARG A 50 6.90 1.46 -7.97
CA ARG A 50 5.92 2.42 -8.51
C ARG A 50 4.77 2.70 -7.52
N CYS A 51 4.28 1.67 -6.83
CA CYS A 51 3.28 1.84 -5.78
C CYS A 51 3.81 2.71 -4.63
N ILE A 52 5.06 2.49 -4.21
CA ILE A 52 5.69 3.29 -3.14
C ILE A 52 5.85 4.75 -3.58
N GLN A 53 6.30 5.00 -4.81
CA GLN A 53 6.40 6.37 -5.34
C GLN A 53 5.05 7.07 -5.34
N SER A 54 4.00 6.37 -5.78
CA SER A 54 2.63 6.89 -5.76
C SER A 54 2.15 7.18 -4.33
N LEU A 55 2.49 6.31 -3.37
CA LEU A 55 2.14 6.50 -1.96
C LEU A 55 2.86 7.71 -1.35
N VAL A 56 4.18 7.83 -1.55
CA VAL A 56 4.97 8.98 -1.07
C VAL A 56 4.40 10.28 -1.61
N HIS A 57 4.17 10.33 -2.92
CA HIS A 57 3.55 11.49 -3.56
C HIS A 57 2.19 11.81 -2.95
N ALA A 58 1.29 10.83 -2.81
CA ALA A 58 -0.04 11.04 -2.25
C ALA A 58 -0.02 11.59 -0.80
N CYS A 59 0.99 11.19 -0.01
CA CYS A 59 1.18 11.67 1.36
C CYS A 59 1.67 13.13 1.43
N GLN A 60 2.42 13.59 0.43
CA GLN A 60 2.94 14.97 0.37
C GLN A 60 2.04 15.91 -0.44
N CYS A 61 1.31 15.37 -1.41
CA CYS A 61 0.47 16.12 -2.33
C CYS A 61 -0.68 16.79 -1.56
N ARG A 62 -0.81 18.12 -1.67
CA ARG A 62 -1.92 18.87 -1.04
C ARG A 62 -3.09 19.11 -1.98
N ASN A 63 -2.90 18.92 -3.29
CA ASN A 63 -3.96 19.08 -4.27
C ASN A 63 -5.00 17.95 -4.12
N ALA A 64 -6.23 18.31 -3.77
CA ALA A 64 -7.35 17.37 -3.68
C ALA A 64 -7.71 16.77 -5.05
N ASN A 65 -7.55 17.55 -6.11
CA ASN A 65 -7.87 17.20 -7.50
C ASN A 65 -6.60 16.93 -8.31
N CYS A 66 -5.60 16.27 -7.71
CA CYS A 66 -4.39 15.87 -8.43
C CYS A 66 -4.78 15.06 -9.68
N SER A 67 -4.23 15.41 -10.84
CA SER A 67 -4.56 14.77 -12.13
C SER A 67 -4.06 13.33 -12.24
N LEU A 68 -3.12 12.92 -11.38
CA LEU A 68 -2.58 11.57 -11.36
C LEU A 68 -3.59 10.58 -10.72
N PRO A 69 -4.12 9.60 -11.46
CA PRO A 69 -5.09 8.63 -10.91
C PRO A 69 -4.51 7.79 -9.77
N SER A 70 -3.21 7.45 -9.85
CA SER A 70 -2.49 6.73 -8.80
C SER A 70 -2.41 7.52 -7.49
N CYS A 71 -2.23 8.85 -7.57
CA CYS A 71 -2.26 9.74 -6.41
C CYS A 71 -3.65 9.74 -5.75
N GLN A 72 -4.71 9.93 -6.54
CA GLN A 72 -6.09 9.90 -6.05
C GLN A 72 -6.41 8.58 -5.33
N LYS A 73 -6.05 7.44 -5.95
CA LYS A 73 -6.21 6.11 -5.35
C LYS A 73 -5.45 5.99 -4.03
N MET A 74 -4.18 6.39 -3.99
CA MET A 74 -3.37 6.31 -2.76
C MET A 74 -3.89 7.24 -1.66
N LYS A 75 -4.39 8.44 -2.00
CA LYS A 75 -5.04 9.34 -1.05
C LYS A 75 -6.25 8.68 -0.37
N ARG A 76 -7.11 8.03 -1.16
CA ARG A 76 -8.27 7.30 -0.62
C ARG A 76 -7.84 6.14 0.30
N VAL A 77 -6.79 5.39 -0.06
CA VAL A 77 -6.22 4.31 0.78
C VAL A 77 -5.67 4.87 2.10
N VAL A 78 -4.90 5.96 2.05
CA VAL A 78 -4.36 6.62 3.25
C VAL A 78 -5.49 7.14 4.14
N GLN A 79 -6.53 7.77 3.58
CA GLN A 79 -7.69 8.24 4.33
C GLN A 79 -8.44 7.08 4.99
N HIS A 80 -8.68 5.98 4.26
CA HIS A 80 -9.29 4.78 4.79
C HIS A 80 -8.52 4.25 6.00
N THR A 81 -7.19 4.09 5.88
CA THR A 81 -6.39 3.52 6.98
C THR A 81 -6.36 4.38 8.23
N LYS A 82 -6.57 5.70 8.13
CA LYS A 82 -6.77 6.58 9.29
C LYS A 82 -8.09 6.27 10.00
N GLY A 83 -9.21 6.20 9.27
CA GLY A 83 -10.55 5.99 9.83
C GLY A 83 -10.98 4.53 10.08
N CYS A 84 -10.28 3.55 9.52
CA CYS A 84 -10.71 2.15 9.58
C CYS A 84 -10.61 1.60 11.01
N LYS A 85 -11.72 1.16 11.61
CA LYS A 85 -11.75 0.55 12.96
C LYS A 85 -11.25 -0.90 12.96
N ARG A 86 -11.48 -1.65 11.88
CA ARG A 86 -11.02 -3.05 11.75
C ARG A 86 -9.49 -3.14 11.76
N LYS A 87 -8.79 -2.19 11.11
CA LYS A 87 -7.32 -2.18 10.97
C LYS A 87 -6.78 -3.55 10.50
N THR A 88 -5.49 -3.81 10.67
CA THR A 88 -4.89 -5.11 10.36
C THR A 88 -5.37 -6.23 11.29
N ASN A 89 -5.56 -5.94 12.57
CA ASN A 89 -5.91 -6.95 13.58
C ASN A 89 -7.34 -7.50 13.39
N GLY A 90 -8.26 -6.67 12.91
CA GLY A 90 -9.61 -7.07 12.50
C GLY A 90 -9.71 -7.47 11.03
N GLY A 91 -8.59 -7.82 10.38
CA GLY A 91 -8.59 -8.44 9.05
C GLY A 91 -8.95 -7.52 7.88
N CYS A 92 -8.81 -6.19 8.00
CA CYS A 92 -9.09 -5.31 6.86
C CYS A 92 -8.06 -5.50 5.73
N PRO A 93 -8.50 -5.89 4.51
CA PRO A 93 -7.58 -6.20 3.41
C PRO A 93 -6.81 -4.96 2.92
N VAL A 94 -7.47 -3.80 2.85
CA VAL A 94 -6.84 -2.53 2.45
C VAL A 94 -5.76 -2.12 3.45
N CYS A 95 -6.06 -2.22 4.76
CA CYS A 95 -5.06 -1.94 5.79
C CYS A 95 -3.90 -2.93 5.72
N LYS A 96 -4.17 -4.23 5.52
CA LYS A 96 -3.13 -5.26 5.41
C LYS A 96 -2.20 -4.98 4.22
N GLN A 97 -2.77 -4.66 3.06
CA GLN A 97 -2.00 -4.32 1.85
C GLN A 97 -1.16 -3.04 2.04
N LEU A 98 -1.74 -1.97 2.62
CA LEU A 98 -0.99 -0.75 2.88
C LEU A 98 0.16 -0.98 3.86
N ILE A 99 -0.08 -1.70 4.95
CA ILE A 99 0.97 -2.00 5.93
C ILE A 99 2.08 -2.86 5.30
N ALA A 100 1.75 -3.84 4.46
CA ALA A 100 2.75 -4.61 3.74
C ALA A 100 3.62 -3.72 2.83
N LEU A 101 3.01 -2.80 2.09
CA LEU A 101 3.73 -1.83 1.25
C LEU A 101 4.62 -0.91 2.10
N CYS A 102 4.11 -0.41 3.23
CA CYS A 102 4.85 0.42 4.16
C CYS A 102 6.02 -0.35 4.81
N CYS A 103 5.86 -1.65 5.08
CA CYS A 103 6.95 -2.51 5.55
C CYS A 103 8.06 -2.65 4.53
N TYR A 104 7.73 -2.85 3.25
CA TYR A 104 8.73 -2.89 2.18
C TYR A 104 9.48 -1.56 2.06
N HIS A 105 8.73 -0.44 2.09
CA HIS A 105 9.30 0.90 2.07
C HIS A 105 10.24 1.14 3.27
N ALA A 106 9.80 0.85 4.49
CA ALA A 106 10.55 1.10 5.72
C ALA A 106 11.91 0.38 5.76
N LYS A 107 12.02 -0.81 5.16
CA LYS A 107 13.29 -1.56 5.05
C LYS A 107 14.37 -0.82 4.26
N HIS A 108 13.98 0.03 3.31
CA HIS A 108 14.89 0.74 2.41
C HIS A 108 14.88 2.26 2.63
N CYS A 109 13.94 2.78 3.42
CA CYS A 109 13.78 4.20 3.68
C CYS A 109 14.81 4.66 4.72
N GLN A 110 15.66 5.63 4.33
CA GLN A 110 16.65 6.25 5.23
C GLN A 110 16.17 7.58 5.82
N GLU A 111 15.08 8.15 5.30
CA GLU A 111 14.51 9.42 5.77
C GLU A 111 14.12 9.38 7.25
N ASN A 112 14.58 10.38 8.00
CA ASN A 112 14.22 10.58 9.41
C ASN A 112 12.82 11.19 9.57
N LYS A 113 12.40 12.05 8.64
CA LYS A 113 11.07 12.68 8.63
C LYS A 113 10.26 12.21 7.43
N CYS A 114 10.12 10.88 7.32
CA CYS A 114 9.41 10.27 6.19
C CYS A 114 7.91 10.66 6.20
N PRO A 115 7.33 11.11 5.06
CA PRO A 115 5.93 11.49 4.96
C PRO A 115 4.97 10.28 4.96
N VAL A 116 5.49 9.07 4.72
CA VAL A 116 4.67 7.86 4.58
C VAL A 116 4.13 7.44 5.95
N PRO A 117 2.80 7.25 6.10
CA PRO A 117 2.23 6.81 7.37
C PRO A 117 2.79 5.45 7.77
N PHE A 118 2.89 5.21 9.08
CA PHE A 118 3.44 3.97 9.66
C PHE A 118 4.94 3.72 9.43
N CYS A 119 5.61 4.39 8.49
CA CYS A 119 7.02 4.15 8.17
C CYS A 119 7.91 4.22 9.42
N LEU A 120 7.82 5.30 10.19
CA LEU A 120 8.62 5.48 11.42
C LEU A 120 8.34 4.39 12.46
N ASN A 121 7.06 4.10 12.72
CA ASN A 121 6.67 3.07 13.68
C ASN A 121 7.17 1.68 13.25
N ILE A 122 7.14 1.39 11.94
CA ILE A 122 7.64 0.14 11.39
C ILE A 122 9.18 0.08 11.50
N LYS A 123 9.91 1.15 11.17
CA LYS A 123 11.37 1.22 11.35
C LYS A 123 11.76 0.94 12.80
N HIS A 124 11.04 1.54 13.77
CA HIS A 124 11.25 1.26 15.19
C HIS A 124 11.01 -0.22 15.53
N LYS A 125 9.89 -0.81 15.09
CA LYS A 125 9.60 -2.23 15.33
C LYS A 125 10.66 -3.16 14.72
N LEU A 126 11.10 -2.89 13.50
CA LEU A 126 12.16 -3.66 12.83
C LEU A 126 13.47 -3.61 13.62
N ARG A 127 13.86 -2.42 14.11
CA ARG A 127 15.06 -2.26 14.94
C ARG A 127 14.94 -3.00 16.27
N GLN A 128 13.78 -2.93 16.93
CA GLN A 128 13.54 -3.65 18.18
C GLN A 128 13.62 -5.17 17.99
N GLN A 129 13.05 -5.70 16.91
CA GLN A 129 13.14 -7.13 16.56
C GLN A 129 14.59 -7.57 16.31
N GLN A 130 15.40 -6.76 15.62
CA GLN A 130 16.82 -7.05 15.41
C GLN A 130 17.62 -7.06 16.70
N ILE A 131 17.30 -6.19 17.66
CA ILE A 131 17.95 -6.18 18.98
C ILE A 131 17.55 -7.44 19.76
N GLN A 132 16.26 -7.74 19.84
CA GLN A 132 15.76 -8.94 20.54
C GLN A 132 16.36 -10.23 19.97
N HIS A 133 16.45 -10.37 18.65
CA HIS A 133 17.05 -11.54 18.01
C HIS A 133 18.54 -11.69 18.36
N ARG A 134 19.29 -10.59 18.47
CA ARG A 134 20.70 -10.65 18.89
C ARG A 134 20.88 -11.03 20.35
N LEU A 135 19.99 -10.56 21.23
CA LEU A 135 20.04 -10.91 22.65
C LEU A 135 19.68 -12.37 22.93
N GLN A 136 18.85 -13.00 22.09
CA GLN A 136 18.53 -14.43 22.20
C GLN A 136 19.64 -15.34 21.69
N GLN A 137 20.61 -14.80 20.94
CA GLN A 137 21.73 -15.54 20.37
C GLN A 137 23.06 -15.34 21.11
N ALA A 138 23.05 -14.51 22.16
CA ALA A 138 24.16 -14.27 23.07
C ALA A 138 23.92 -15.04 24.37
#